data_AF-A0A0G1KCN6-F1
#
_entry.id   AF-A0A0G1KCN6-F1
#
_cell.length_a   1.000
_cell.length_b   1.000
_cell.length_c   1.000
_cell.angle_alpha   90.00
_cell.angle_beta   90.00
_cell.angle_gamma   90.00
#
_symmetry.space_group_name_H-M   'P 1'
#
loop_
_entity.id
_entity.type
_entity.pdbx_description
1 polymer ?
#
loop_
_entity_poly.entity_id
_entity_poly.type
_entity_poly.pdbx_seq_one_letter_code
_entity_poly.pdbx_strand_id
1 'polypeptide(L)'
;MKAYLIEKGRGVNVIYKEDGKTISLDRCLNLIFNTAEENAVKHNIRDVADLRDEATHLIIQELEKVYVGLFQKGILHYLEYRKKWFGSGIKISPRMITLVLDFDPRNIAVVKIKSNYGKQVADYFEKTQTKIIKNINKYGSNYSIQIGYKLALVPNPKNADFTVGKAINSSPSNGIFIEVPKDIAKTHPYLSTRLIGLVKDKTKVKFGLYELSALKHFEKIDDKRYPNFIYRNSVYKNPSPQYSQQFLDHIIKMTTKKDYLQKCIEAYKQRPKSVAQKTIDKT
;
A
#
# COMPACT_ATOMS: atom_id res chain seq x y z
N MET A 1 -29.45 23.42 4.41
CA MET A 1 -30.55 22.53 4.00
C MET A 1 -31.91 23.08 4.39
N LYS A 2 -32.28 23.16 5.68
CA LYS A 2 -33.58 23.74 6.08
C LYS A 2 -33.77 25.17 5.56
N ALA A 3 -32.77 26.04 5.71
CA ALA A 3 -32.78 27.39 5.13
C ALA A 3 -33.02 27.38 3.61
N TYR A 4 -32.39 26.46 2.87
CA TYR A 4 -32.59 26.32 1.44
C TYR A 4 -34.02 25.87 1.09
N LEU A 5 -34.60 24.95 1.86
CA LEU A 5 -35.99 24.52 1.69
C LEU A 5 -37.00 25.65 1.97
N ILE A 6 -36.71 26.52 2.94
CA ILE A 6 -37.54 27.71 3.22
C ILE A 6 -37.49 28.68 2.03
N GLU A 7 -36.29 28.96 1.52
CA GLU A 7 -36.09 29.86 0.38
C GLU A 7 -36.74 29.32 -0.90
N LYS A 8 -36.59 28.03 -1.20
CA LYS A 8 -37.24 27.39 -2.35
C LYS A 8 -38.75 27.24 -2.20
N GLY A 9 -39.21 26.89 -1.00
CA GLY A 9 -40.61 26.60 -0.70
C GLY A 9 -41.46 27.84 -0.39
N ARG A 10 -40.86 29.04 -0.40
CA ARG A 10 -41.49 30.33 -0.08
C ARG A 10 -42.27 30.30 1.25
N GLY A 11 -41.76 29.61 2.26
CA GLY A 11 -42.48 29.53 3.52
C GLY A 11 -41.88 28.59 4.55
N VAL A 12 -42.07 28.97 5.80
CA VAL A 12 -41.59 28.22 6.97
C VAL A 12 -42.38 26.92 7.15
N ASN A 13 -43.62 26.86 6.65
CA ASN A 13 -44.51 25.69 6.75
C ASN A 13 -43.94 24.43 6.09
N VAL A 14 -42.98 24.54 5.16
CA VAL A 14 -42.35 23.38 4.50
C VAL A 14 -41.47 22.58 5.47
N ILE A 15 -40.99 23.21 6.56
CA ILE A 15 -40.09 22.57 7.52
C ILE A 15 -40.75 22.21 8.85
N TYR A 16 -41.92 22.76 9.17
CA TYR A 16 -42.63 22.45 10.41
C TYR A 16 -43.67 21.35 10.19
N LYS A 17 -43.76 20.46 11.18
CA LYS A 17 -44.81 19.46 11.31
C LYS A 17 -45.94 20.01 12.18
N GLU A 18 -47.09 19.36 12.14
CA GLU A 18 -48.28 19.71 12.93
C GLU A 18 -48.02 19.66 14.46
N ASP A 19 -47.05 18.86 14.91
CA ASP A 19 -46.63 18.75 16.31
C ASP A 19 -45.68 19.88 16.77
N GLY A 20 -45.47 20.91 15.95
CA GLY A 20 -44.53 22.00 16.23
C GLY A 20 -43.05 21.64 16.05
N LYS A 21 -42.72 20.38 15.75
CA LYS A 21 -41.32 19.97 15.50
C LYS A 21 -40.94 20.22 14.05
N THR A 22 -39.64 20.40 13.82
CA THR A 22 -39.12 20.53 12.44
C THR A 22 -38.80 19.18 11.81
N ILE A 23 -38.79 19.10 10.49
CA ILE A 23 -38.43 17.90 9.73
C ILE A 23 -37.03 17.38 10.11
N SER A 24 -36.86 16.06 10.05
CA SER A 24 -35.60 15.38 10.36
C SER A 24 -34.53 15.65 9.30
N LEU A 25 -33.26 15.41 9.65
CA LEU A 25 -32.15 15.51 8.69
C LEU A 25 -32.38 14.58 7.49
N ASP A 26 -32.81 13.34 7.74
CA ASP A 26 -33.06 12.37 6.67
C ASP A 26 -34.16 12.84 5.71
N ARG A 27 -35.24 13.41 6.24
CA ARG A 27 -36.31 13.99 5.42
C ARG A 27 -35.82 15.20 4.62
N CYS A 28 -34.98 16.07 5.20
CA CYS A 28 -34.37 17.17 4.47
C CYS A 28 -33.50 16.65 3.31
N LEU A 29 -32.69 15.64 3.56
CA LEU A 29 -31.81 15.04 2.56
C LEU A 29 -32.60 14.41 1.40
N ASN A 30 -33.69 13.72 1.71
CA ASN A 30 -34.58 13.13 0.70
C ASN A 30 -35.32 14.20 -0.12
N LEU A 31 -35.59 15.39 0.42
CA LEU A 31 -36.25 16.46 -0.34
C LEU A 31 -35.28 17.23 -1.26
N ILE A 32 -34.02 17.36 -0.84
CA ILE A 32 -33.02 18.17 -1.54
C ILE A 32 -32.26 17.35 -2.59
N PHE A 33 -31.91 16.11 -2.26
CA PHE A 33 -31.04 15.24 -3.07
C PHE A 33 -31.84 14.08 -3.66
N ASN A 34 -32.27 14.26 -4.91
CA ASN A 34 -33.12 13.32 -5.65
C ASN A 34 -32.38 12.66 -6.83
N THR A 35 -31.20 13.17 -7.20
CA THR A 35 -30.46 12.69 -8.37
C THR A 35 -29.49 11.57 -7.99
N ALA A 36 -29.20 10.66 -8.93
CA ALA A 36 -28.23 9.58 -8.74
C ALA A 36 -26.83 10.09 -8.33
N GLU A 37 -26.40 11.22 -8.87
CA GLU A 37 -25.11 11.86 -8.54
C GLU A 37 -25.10 12.44 -7.11
N GLU A 38 -26.24 12.95 -6.66
CA GLU A 38 -26.40 13.55 -5.33
C GLU A 38 -26.53 12.51 -4.22
N ASN A 39 -26.78 11.24 -4.57
CA ASN A 39 -26.81 10.14 -3.61
C ASN A 39 -25.45 9.97 -2.90
N ALA A 40 -24.32 10.27 -3.56
CA ALA A 40 -23.01 10.22 -2.92
C ALA A 40 -22.90 11.25 -1.76
N VAL A 41 -23.37 12.48 -2.01
CA VAL A 41 -23.43 13.57 -1.02
C VAL A 41 -24.35 13.19 0.13
N LYS A 42 -25.52 12.63 -0.20
CA LYS A 42 -26.52 12.17 0.75
C LYS A 42 -25.98 11.10 1.69
N HIS A 43 -25.30 10.09 1.16
CA HIS A 43 -24.69 9.03 1.97
C HIS A 43 -23.53 9.54 2.81
N ASN A 44 -22.68 10.42 2.27
CA ASN A 44 -21.62 11.08 3.05
C ASN A 44 -22.19 11.79 4.29
N ILE A 45 -23.25 12.58 4.12
CA ILE A 45 -23.86 13.33 5.23
C ILE A 45 -24.55 12.40 6.24
N ARG A 46 -25.20 11.33 5.77
CA ARG A 46 -25.79 10.31 6.65
C ARG A 46 -24.73 9.61 7.49
N ASP A 47 -23.67 9.12 6.87
CA ASP A 47 -22.63 8.38 7.57
C ASP A 47 -21.85 9.26 8.57
N VAL A 48 -21.73 10.57 8.30
CA VAL A 48 -21.21 11.56 9.27
C VAL A 48 -22.20 11.81 10.42
N ALA A 49 -23.51 11.85 10.14
CA ALA A 49 -24.52 12.02 11.18
C ALA A 49 -24.62 10.79 12.09
N ASP A 50 -24.57 9.58 11.50
CA ASP A 50 -24.51 8.32 12.24
C ASP A 50 -23.30 8.32 13.19
N LEU A 51 -22.11 8.69 12.68
CA LEU A 51 -20.93 8.82 13.52
C LEU A 51 -21.11 9.83 14.65
N ARG A 52 -21.73 10.99 14.39
CA ARG A 52 -21.97 11.99 15.44
C ARG A 52 -22.84 11.39 16.55
N ASP A 53 -23.87 10.64 16.19
CA ASP A 53 -24.80 10.07 17.16
C ASP A 53 -24.11 8.96 17.98
N GLU A 54 -23.23 8.16 17.35
CA GLU A 54 -22.49 7.07 18.00
C GLU A 54 -21.26 7.52 18.81
N ALA A 55 -20.52 8.54 18.33
CA ALA A 55 -19.27 9.01 18.93
C ALA A 55 -19.46 9.70 20.29
N THR A 56 -20.69 10.01 20.68
CA THR A 56 -21.00 10.56 22.02
C THR A 56 -20.81 9.55 23.14
N HIS A 57 -20.85 8.26 22.83
CA HIS A 57 -20.82 7.18 23.83
C HIS A 57 -19.49 6.42 23.88
N LEU A 58 -18.69 6.48 22.81
CA LEU A 58 -17.48 5.68 22.70
C LEU A 58 -16.40 6.41 21.86
N ILE A 59 -15.27 6.72 22.49
CA ILE A 59 -14.13 7.36 21.82
C ILE A 59 -13.17 6.27 21.33
N ILE A 60 -13.21 5.97 20.02
CA ILE A 60 -12.26 5.07 19.35
C ILE A 60 -11.38 5.90 18.41
N GLN A 61 -10.11 6.05 18.77
CA GLN A 61 -9.16 6.86 17.99
C GLN A 61 -8.96 6.31 16.57
N GLU A 62 -9.00 5.00 16.41
CA GLU A 62 -8.80 4.34 15.12
C GLU A 62 -9.91 4.63 14.10
N LEU A 63 -11.11 5.02 14.54
CA LEU A 63 -12.19 5.42 13.64
C LEU A 63 -11.86 6.72 12.90
N GLU A 64 -11.05 7.61 13.47
CA GLU A 64 -10.62 8.83 12.79
C GLU A 64 -9.99 8.51 11.43
N LYS A 65 -9.23 7.41 11.36
CA LYS A 65 -8.60 6.94 10.11
C LYS A 65 -9.58 6.44 9.05
N VAL A 66 -10.80 6.08 9.44
CA VAL A 66 -11.85 5.64 8.52
C VAL A 66 -12.66 6.84 8.01
N TYR A 67 -12.91 7.83 8.88
CA TYR A 67 -13.86 8.91 8.61
C TYR A 67 -13.26 10.23 8.12
N VAL A 68 -11.96 10.48 8.26
CA VAL A 68 -11.41 11.79 7.87
C VAL A 68 -11.58 12.10 6.38
N GLY A 69 -11.42 11.12 5.48
CA GLY A 69 -11.69 11.33 4.05
C GLY A 69 -13.15 11.70 3.76
N LEU A 70 -14.08 11.15 4.54
CA LEU A 70 -15.50 11.48 4.54
C LEU A 70 -15.74 12.91 5.02
N PHE A 71 -15.14 13.31 6.14
CA PHE A 71 -15.26 14.67 6.68
C PHE A 71 -14.69 15.72 5.73
N GLN A 72 -13.50 15.48 5.17
CA GLN A 72 -12.88 16.38 4.20
C GLN A 72 -13.79 16.59 3.00
N LYS A 73 -14.36 15.51 2.46
CA LYS A 73 -15.32 15.61 1.35
C LYS A 73 -16.61 16.33 1.76
N GLY A 74 -17.12 16.07 2.97
CA GLY A 74 -18.30 16.74 3.51
C GLY A 74 -18.11 18.26 3.64
N ILE A 75 -16.93 18.71 4.05
CA ILE A 75 -16.59 20.15 4.10
C ILE A 75 -16.60 20.75 2.69
N LEU A 76 -15.99 20.06 1.71
CA LEU A 76 -16.00 20.53 0.32
C LEU A 76 -17.42 20.63 -0.24
N HIS A 77 -18.27 19.62 0.02
CA HIS A 77 -19.69 19.68 -0.35
C HIS A 77 -20.40 20.85 0.32
N TYR A 78 -20.16 21.08 1.61
CA TYR A 78 -20.78 22.20 2.31
C TYR A 78 -20.43 23.54 1.65
N LEU A 79 -19.15 23.76 1.30
CA LEU A 79 -18.70 24.97 0.61
C LEU A 79 -19.34 25.11 -0.78
N GLU A 80 -19.40 24.03 -1.54
CA GLU A 80 -19.99 23.99 -2.88
C GLU A 80 -21.49 24.29 -2.85
N TYR A 81 -22.26 23.54 -2.05
CA TYR A 81 -23.71 23.71 -1.97
C TYR A 81 -24.12 25.03 -1.33
N ARG A 82 -23.35 25.53 -0.35
CA ARG A 82 -23.62 26.86 0.22
C ARG A 82 -23.47 27.94 -0.82
N LYS A 83 -22.39 27.91 -1.62
CA LYS A 83 -22.20 28.86 -2.73
C LYS A 83 -23.29 28.72 -3.78
N LYS A 84 -23.67 27.48 -4.13
CA LYS A 84 -24.74 27.18 -5.10
C LYS A 84 -26.11 27.67 -4.66
N TRP A 85 -26.45 27.53 -3.38
CA TRP A 85 -27.78 27.87 -2.85
C TRP A 85 -27.94 29.34 -2.51
N PHE A 86 -26.92 29.95 -1.90
CA PHE A 86 -27.05 31.29 -1.30
C PHE A 86 -26.14 32.34 -1.92
N GLY A 87 -25.37 31.99 -2.96
CA GLY A 87 -24.42 32.91 -3.63
C GLY A 87 -23.24 33.37 -2.76
N SER A 88 -23.23 33.08 -1.46
CA SER A 88 -22.19 33.48 -0.51
C SER A 88 -21.14 32.38 -0.32
N GLY A 89 -19.95 32.59 -0.87
CA GLY A 89 -18.80 31.70 -0.67
C GLY A 89 -18.02 32.08 0.59
N ILE A 90 -17.72 31.10 1.45
CA ILE A 90 -16.67 31.25 2.46
C ILE A 90 -15.35 30.86 1.80
N LYS A 91 -14.35 31.74 1.88
CA LYS A 91 -12.97 31.40 1.54
C LYS A 91 -12.34 30.68 2.73
N ILE A 92 -12.24 29.35 2.65
CA ILE A 92 -11.46 28.55 3.59
C ILE A 92 -10.12 28.22 2.94
N SER A 93 -9.02 28.37 3.68
CA SER A 93 -7.69 27.95 3.21
C SER A 93 -7.66 26.43 3.03
N PRO A 94 -7.29 25.90 1.85
CA PRO A 94 -7.19 24.46 1.62
C PRO A 94 -6.29 23.74 2.64
N ARG A 95 -5.29 24.44 3.20
CA ARG A 95 -4.40 23.91 4.25
C ARG A 95 -5.10 23.58 5.56
N MET A 96 -6.26 24.17 5.85
CA MET A 96 -7.04 23.86 7.06
C MET A 96 -7.94 22.62 6.88
N ILE A 97 -8.15 22.17 5.65
CA ILE A 97 -9.05 21.04 5.34
C ILE A 97 -8.24 19.74 5.27
N THR A 98 -6.99 19.79 4.80
CA THR A 98 -6.14 18.60 4.66
C THR A 98 -5.50 18.21 6.00
N LEU A 99 -6.23 17.46 6.82
CA LEU A 99 -5.63 16.64 7.87
C LEU A 99 -4.72 15.60 7.21
N VAL A 100 -3.41 15.76 7.40
CA VAL A 100 -2.41 14.78 6.99
C VAL A 100 -2.37 13.70 8.07
N LEU A 101 -3.12 12.62 7.88
CA LEU A 101 -2.79 11.37 8.57
C LEU A 101 -2.40 10.34 7.52
N ASP A 102 -1.57 9.37 7.89
CA ASP A 102 -1.28 8.19 7.07
C ASP A 102 -2.59 7.42 6.82
N PHE A 103 -3.26 7.71 5.70
CA PHE A 103 -4.59 7.20 5.37
C PHE A 103 -4.51 6.00 4.43
N ASP A 104 -4.41 4.80 5.02
CA ASP A 104 -5.10 3.67 4.44
C ASP A 104 -5.97 3.02 5.54
N PRO A 105 -7.32 3.06 5.42
CA PRO A 105 -8.18 2.37 6.38
C PRO A 105 -7.86 0.87 6.46
N ARG A 106 -7.24 0.27 5.44
CA ARG A 106 -6.83 -1.15 5.40
C ARG A 106 -5.58 -1.44 6.26
N ASN A 107 -4.79 -0.43 6.63
CA ASN A 107 -3.57 -0.60 7.43
C ASN A 107 -3.82 -0.64 8.94
N ILE A 108 -5.08 -0.70 9.37
CA ILE A 108 -5.45 -0.73 10.78
C ILE A 108 -5.44 -2.17 11.26
N ALA A 109 -4.51 -2.50 12.16
CA ALA A 109 -4.43 -3.83 12.74
C ALA A 109 -5.62 -4.06 13.68
N VAL A 110 -6.67 -4.73 13.18
CA VAL A 110 -7.86 -5.15 13.95
C VAL A 110 -7.47 -5.89 15.24
N VAL A 111 -6.34 -6.60 15.22
CA VAL A 111 -5.75 -7.27 16.39
C VAL A 111 -5.44 -6.31 17.53
N LYS A 112 -4.93 -5.09 17.23
CA LYS A 112 -4.65 -4.07 18.25
C LYS A 112 -5.93 -3.50 18.85
N ILE A 113 -6.95 -3.27 18.02
CA ILE A 113 -8.26 -2.77 18.48
C ILE A 113 -8.92 -3.79 19.42
N LYS A 114 -8.90 -5.07 19.06
CA LYS A 114 -9.44 -6.15 19.90
C LYS A 114 -8.73 -6.24 21.25
N SER A 115 -7.42 -6.01 21.28
CA SER A 115 -6.63 -6.00 22.52
C SER A 115 -6.92 -4.78 23.39
N ASN A 116 -7.17 -3.63 22.79
CA ASN A 116 -7.32 -2.36 23.52
C ASN A 116 -8.76 -2.11 24.01
N TYR A 117 -9.77 -2.48 23.22
CA TYR A 117 -11.18 -2.13 23.47
C TYR A 117 -12.11 -3.34 23.57
N GLY A 118 -11.57 -4.55 23.42
CA GLY A 118 -12.34 -5.79 23.49
C GLY A 118 -13.05 -6.17 22.18
N LYS A 119 -13.77 -7.30 22.23
CA LYS A 119 -14.35 -7.94 21.03
C LYS A 119 -15.50 -7.13 20.42
N GLN A 120 -16.41 -6.59 21.24
CA GLN A 120 -17.59 -5.88 20.74
C GLN A 120 -17.22 -4.62 19.94
N VAL A 121 -16.22 -3.87 20.40
CA VAL A 121 -15.72 -2.68 19.72
C VAL A 121 -14.99 -3.03 18.43
N ALA A 122 -14.22 -4.13 18.43
CA ALA A 122 -13.57 -4.62 17.22
C ALA A 122 -14.59 -5.06 16.15
N ASP A 123 -15.65 -5.76 16.54
CA ASP A 123 -16.70 -6.20 15.61
C ASP A 123 -17.48 -5.01 15.03
N TYR A 124 -17.76 -3.98 15.85
CA TYR A 124 -18.37 -2.73 15.38
C TYR A 124 -17.45 -1.98 14.42
N PHE A 125 -16.17 -1.84 14.77
CA PHE A 125 -15.17 -1.20 13.92
C PHE A 125 -15.07 -1.87 12.54
N GLU A 126 -15.02 -3.20 12.49
CA GLU A 126 -14.94 -3.97 11.25
C GLU A 126 -16.18 -3.78 10.37
N LYS A 127 -17.37 -3.78 10.98
CA LYS A 127 -18.63 -3.48 10.27
C LYS A 127 -18.61 -2.09 9.66
N THR A 128 -18.21 -1.08 10.45
CA THR A 128 -18.15 0.31 10.01
C THR A 128 -17.13 0.51 8.89
N GLN A 129 -15.95 -0.07 9.04
CA GLN A 129 -14.89 -0.05 8.03
C GLN A 129 -15.38 -0.68 6.72
N THR A 130 -16.04 -1.84 6.79
CA THR A 130 -16.57 -2.55 5.61
C THR A 130 -17.68 -1.74 4.93
N LYS A 131 -18.60 -1.15 5.70
CA LYS A 131 -19.65 -0.24 5.19
C LYS A 131 -19.02 0.92 4.42
N ILE A 132 -18.03 1.57 4.99
CA ILE A 132 -17.38 2.74 4.38
C ILE A 132 -16.58 2.34 3.14
N ILE A 133 -15.80 1.26 3.18
CA ILE A 133 -15.08 0.77 1.99
C ILE A 133 -16.04 0.44 0.85
N LYS A 134 -17.18 -0.19 1.15
CA LYS A 134 -18.22 -0.49 0.15
C LYS A 134 -18.79 0.80 -0.47
N ASN A 135 -19.09 1.80 0.35
CA ASN A 135 -19.58 3.10 -0.14
C ASN A 135 -18.52 3.84 -0.96
N ILE A 136 -17.25 3.79 -0.53
CA ILE A 136 -16.12 4.34 -1.28
C ILE A 136 -16.02 3.70 -2.67
N ASN A 137 -16.12 2.37 -2.78
CA ASN A 137 -16.06 1.68 -4.07
C ASN A 137 -17.27 1.99 -4.97
N LYS A 138 -18.45 2.24 -4.38
CA LYS A 138 -19.69 2.52 -5.11
C LYS A 138 -19.79 3.97 -5.61
N TYR A 139 -19.45 4.94 -4.77
CA TYR A 139 -19.67 6.36 -5.01
C TYR A 139 -18.39 7.14 -5.35
N GLY A 140 -17.22 6.52 -5.16
CA GLY A 140 -15.92 7.06 -5.55
C GLY A 140 -15.55 8.37 -4.84
N SER A 141 -14.89 9.26 -5.58
CA SER A 141 -14.36 10.55 -5.08
C SER A 141 -15.43 11.54 -4.65
N ASN A 142 -16.70 11.31 -5.01
CA ASN A 142 -17.82 12.12 -4.55
C ASN A 142 -18.25 11.78 -3.13
N TYR A 143 -17.93 10.59 -2.61
CA TYR A 143 -18.28 10.21 -1.24
C TYR A 143 -17.16 10.46 -0.23
N SER A 144 -15.91 10.19 -0.60
CA SER A 144 -14.74 10.39 0.27
C SER A 144 -13.53 10.81 -0.55
N ILE A 145 -12.66 11.64 0.02
CA ILE A 145 -11.34 11.89 -0.56
C ILE A 145 -10.45 10.68 -0.30
N GLN A 146 -9.86 10.12 -1.35
CA GLN A 146 -8.82 9.10 -1.25
C GLN A 146 -7.49 9.73 -1.64
N ILE A 147 -6.49 9.63 -0.75
CA ILE A 147 -5.13 10.05 -1.07
C ILE A 147 -4.35 8.80 -1.48
N GLY A 148 -4.13 8.64 -2.78
CA GLY A 148 -3.29 7.57 -3.31
C GLY A 148 -1.84 8.01 -3.37
N TYR A 149 -0.99 7.47 -2.50
CA TYR A 149 0.46 7.67 -2.60
C TYR A 149 1.04 6.70 -3.62
N LYS A 150 1.64 7.22 -4.70
CA LYS A 150 2.49 6.44 -5.60
C LYS A 150 3.93 6.60 -5.14
N LEU A 151 4.40 5.68 -4.33
CA LEU A 151 5.80 5.66 -3.90
C LEU A 151 6.66 4.99 -4.98
N ALA A 152 7.69 5.68 -5.44
CA ALA A 152 8.71 5.14 -6.33
C ALA A 152 10.07 5.20 -5.64
N LEU A 153 10.82 4.09 -5.68
CA LEU A 153 12.20 4.09 -5.22
C LEU A 153 13.08 4.75 -6.28
N VAL A 154 13.57 5.94 -5.98
CA VAL A 154 14.47 6.70 -6.86
C VAL A 154 15.91 6.49 -6.39
N PRO A 155 16.84 6.07 -7.27
CA PRO A 155 18.23 5.81 -6.88
C PRO A 155 19.00 7.08 -6.50
N ASN A 156 18.58 8.25 -7.00
CA ASN A 156 19.19 9.54 -6.66
C ASN A 156 18.39 10.23 -5.54
N PRO A 157 18.96 10.42 -4.34
CA PRO A 157 18.26 11.01 -3.19
C PRO A 157 17.84 12.47 -3.42
N LYS A 158 18.47 13.20 -4.36
CA LYS A 158 18.11 14.59 -4.67
C LYS A 158 16.77 14.74 -5.39
N ASN A 159 16.28 13.65 -6.00
CA ASN A 159 15.02 13.63 -6.75
C ASN A 159 13.90 12.93 -5.96
N ALA A 160 14.12 12.65 -4.67
CA ALA A 160 13.16 11.97 -3.83
C ALA A 160 12.35 12.97 -2.99
N ASP A 161 11.04 12.80 -2.93
CA ASP A 161 10.16 13.60 -2.04
C ASP A 161 10.42 13.28 -0.56
N PHE A 162 10.81 12.03 -0.25
CA PHE A 162 11.16 11.57 1.09
C PHE A 162 12.33 10.56 1.02
N THR A 163 13.27 10.66 1.96
CA THR A 163 14.38 9.71 2.10
C THR A 163 14.11 8.76 3.26
N VAL A 164 14.11 7.45 2.99
CA VAL A 164 13.97 6.42 4.02
C VAL A 164 15.37 5.95 4.41
N GLY A 165 15.78 6.21 5.65
CA GLY A 165 17.07 5.79 6.20
C GLY A 165 16.90 5.01 7.50
N LYS A 166 17.90 4.19 7.84
CA LYS A 166 17.95 3.53 9.15
C LYS A 166 18.35 4.58 10.20
N ALA A 167 17.45 4.90 11.13
CA ALA A 167 17.77 5.80 12.23
C ALA A 167 18.78 5.12 13.17
N ILE A 168 19.90 5.80 13.43
CA ILE A 168 20.92 5.33 14.39
C ILE A 168 20.50 5.67 15.83
N ASN A 169 19.64 6.68 16.03
CA ASN A 169 19.16 7.09 17.34
C ASN A 169 17.64 7.35 17.30
N SER A 170 16.96 6.87 18.33
CA SER A 170 15.53 6.90 18.64
C SER A 170 14.78 8.20 18.28
N SER A 171 14.25 8.26 17.05
CA SER A 171 13.23 9.21 16.62
C SER A 171 11.90 8.47 16.38
N PRO A 172 10.72 9.11 16.52
CA PRO A 172 9.42 8.41 16.54
C PRO A 172 8.97 7.88 15.17
N SER A 173 9.62 8.30 14.08
CA SER A 173 9.36 7.86 12.72
C SER A 173 10.20 6.62 12.37
N ASN A 174 10.01 5.55 13.14
CA ASN A 174 10.61 4.26 12.86
C ASN A 174 9.90 3.61 11.69
N GLY A 175 10.53 3.59 10.51
CA GLY A 175 10.13 2.71 9.42
C GLY A 175 10.31 1.25 9.87
N ILE A 176 9.20 0.55 10.10
CA ILE A 176 9.26 -0.88 10.39
C ILE A 176 9.51 -1.59 9.07
N PHE A 177 10.69 -2.22 8.93
CA PHE A 177 10.90 -3.19 7.87
C PHE A 177 9.97 -4.37 8.14
N ILE A 178 8.85 -4.43 7.42
CA ILE A 178 8.01 -5.62 7.39
C ILE A 178 8.73 -6.62 6.48
N GLU A 179 9.61 -7.42 7.07
CA GLU A 179 10.11 -8.62 6.40
C GLU A 179 8.93 -9.59 6.27
N VAL A 180 8.23 -9.53 5.13
CA VAL A 180 7.23 -10.53 4.80
C VAL A 180 7.97 -11.86 4.67
N PRO A 181 7.63 -12.88 5.48
CA PRO A 181 8.27 -14.18 5.38
C PRO A 181 7.98 -14.74 3.98
N LYS A 182 9.03 -14.76 3.14
CA LYS A 182 8.94 -15.30 1.79
C LYS A 182 9.04 -16.82 1.90
N ASP A 183 8.02 -17.51 1.41
CA ASP A 183 8.08 -18.95 1.23
C ASP A 183 9.19 -19.27 0.20
N ILE A 184 10.23 -19.94 0.69
CA ILE A 184 11.43 -20.27 -0.10
C ILE A 184 11.06 -21.23 -1.23
N ALA A 185 10.11 -22.14 -1.01
CA ALA A 185 9.66 -23.09 -2.03
C ALA A 185 9.00 -22.39 -3.23
N LYS A 186 8.36 -21.24 -3.00
CA LYS A 186 7.74 -20.43 -4.07
C LYS A 186 8.70 -19.45 -4.71
N THR A 187 9.61 -18.85 -3.94
CA THR A 187 10.50 -17.79 -4.45
C THR A 187 11.76 -18.32 -5.12
N HIS A 188 12.38 -19.39 -4.59
CA HIS A 188 13.63 -19.97 -5.09
C HIS A 188 13.54 -21.50 -5.21
N PRO A 189 12.74 -22.04 -6.15
CA PRO A 189 12.44 -23.48 -6.23
C PRO A 189 13.59 -24.34 -6.76
N TYR A 190 14.62 -23.75 -7.39
CA TYR A 190 15.61 -24.52 -8.16
C TYR A 190 16.94 -24.68 -7.43
N LEU A 191 17.40 -25.91 -7.27
CA LEU A 191 18.78 -26.22 -6.90
C LEU A 191 19.72 -26.13 -8.12
N SER A 192 21.03 -26.00 -7.90
CA SER A 192 22.04 -25.88 -8.98
C SER A 192 21.93 -26.97 -10.03
N THR A 193 21.73 -28.23 -9.62
CA THR A 193 21.58 -29.37 -10.53
C THR A 193 20.32 -29.28 -11.37
N ARG A 194 19.18 -28.94 -10.75
CA ARG A 194 17.89 -28.78 -11.42
C ARG A 194 17.90 -27.61 -12.41
N LEU A 195 18.51 -26.49 -12.03
CA LEU A 195 18.66 -25.32 -12.89
C LEU A 195 19.50 -25.63 -14.13
N ILE A 196 20.63 -26.35 -13.97
CA ILE A 196 21.46 -26.77 -15.09
C ILE A 196 20.69 -27.68 -16.05
N GLY A 197 19.90 -28.63 -15.53
CA GLY A 197 19.03 -29.48 -16.36
C GLY A 197 18.05 -28.65 -17.19
N LEU A 198 17.33 -27.72 -16.55
CA LEU A 198 16.36 -26.85 -17.22
C LEU A 198 17.01 -25.94 -18.28
N VAL A 199 18.22 -25.45 -18.05
CA VAL A 199 18.96 -24.66 -19.04
C VAL A 199 19.34 -25.52 -20.24
N LYS A 200 19.87 -26.73 -20.01
CA LYS A 200 20.23 -27.67 -21.08
C LYS A 200 19.03 -28.05 -21.95
N ASP A 201 17.90 -28.37 -21.34
CA ASP A 201 16.69 -28.77 -22.06
C ASP A 201 16.17 -27.64 -22.96
N LYS A 202 16.24 -26.39 -22.49
CA LYS A 202 15.73 -25.23 -23.23
C LYS A 202 16.69 -24.68 -24.28
N THR A 203 18.00 -24.72 -24.05
CA THR A 203 19.00 -24.10 -24.96
C THR A 203 19.77 -25.11 -25.82
N LYS A 204 19.74 -26.41 -25.49
CA LYS A 204 20.55 -27.48 -26.13
C LYS A 204 22.08 -27.20 -26.13
N VAL A 205 22.55 -26.24 -25.33
CA VAL A 205 23.97 -25.89 -25.18
C VAL A 205 24.58 -26.70 -24.04
N LYS A 206 25.87 -27.05 -24.15
CA LYS A 206 26.64 -27.63 -23.04
C LYS A 206 26.79 -26.59 -21.93
N PHE A 207 25.92 -26.67 -20.93
CA PHE A 207 25.94 -25.80 -19.75
C PHE A 207 26.18 -26.65 -18.50
N GLY A 208 27.21 -26.35 -17.72
CA GLY A 208 27.57 -27.07 -16.51
C GLY A 208 27.79 -26.15 -15.31
N LEU A 209 28.36 -26.71 -14.24
CA LEU A 209 28.66 -25.97 -13.01
C LEU A 209 29.73 -24.89 -13.22
N TYR A 210 30.65 -25.12 -14.16
CA TYR A 210 31.74 -24.20 -14.47
C TYR A 210 31.21 -22.95 -15.18
N GLU A 211 30.33 -23.13 -16.17
CA GLU A 211 29.69 -22.07 -16.93
C GLU A 211 28.78 -21.21 -16.03
N LEU A 212 28.05 -21.86 -15.11
CA LEU A 212 27.27 -21.17 -14.09
C LEU A 212 28.15 -20.32 -13.16
N SER A 213 29.31 -20.84 -12.76
CA SER A 213 30.26 -20.11 -11.91
C SER A 213 30.91 -18.93 -12.65
N ALA A 214 31.22 -19.13 -13.93
CA ALA A 214 31.76 -18.10 -14.81
C ALA A 214 30.76 -16.95 -15.02
N LEU A 215 29.49 -17.27 -15.27
CA LEU A 215 28.43 -16.28 -15.46
C LEU A 215 28.20 -15.44 -14.20
N LYS A 216 28.13 -16.09 -13.03
CA LYS A 216 28.03 -15.38 -11.74
C LYS A 216 29.19 -14.43 -11.50
N HIS A 217 30.42 -14.86 -11.83
CA HIS A 217 31.60 -14.03 -11.66
C HIS A 217 31.62 -12.85 -12.63
N PHE A 218 31.27 -13.08 -13.90
CA PHE A 218 31.25 -12.05 -14.94
C PHE A 218 30.22 -10.96 -14.63
N GLU A 219 29.00 -11.34 -14.24
CA GLU A 219 27.94 -10.41 -13.89
C GLU A 219 28.00 -9.90 -12.44
N LYS A 220 28.97 -10.37 -11.65
CA LYS A 220 29.12 -10.07 -10.21
C LYS A 220 27.83 -10.34 -9.43
N ILE A 221 27.17 -11.45 -9.76
CA ILE A 221 25.95 -11.92 -9.11
C ILE A 221 26.33 -12.67 -7.84
N ASP A 222 25.95 -12.10 -6.70
CA ASP A 222 26.13 -12.69 -5.37
C ASP A 222 24.81 -12.63 -4.58
N ASP A 223 24.70 -13.48 -3.56
CA ASP A 223 23.51 -13.58 -2.71
C ASP A 223 23.15 -12.25 -2.03
N LYS A 224 24.16 -11.46 -1.62
CA LYS A 224 23.99 -10.14 -1.02
C LYS A 224 23.52 -9.05 -1.98
N ARG A 225 23.93 -9.12 -3.25
CA ARG A 225 23.63 -8.09 -4.25
C ARG A 225 22.35 -8.38 -5.02
N TYR A 226 22.04 -9.66 -5.21
CA TYR A 226 20.87 -10.12 -5.97
C TYR A 226 20.06 -11.17 -5.18
N PRO A 227 19.41 -10.76 -4.07
CA PRO A 227 18.57 -11.66 -3.27
C PRO A 227 17.31 -12.15 -4.01
N ASN A 228 16.99 -11.54 -5.15
CA ASN A 228 15.91 -12.00 -6.04
C ASN A 228 16.33 -13.16 -6.94
N PHE A 229 17.65 -13.40 -7.10
CA PHE A 229 18.19 -14.42 -8.00
C PHE A 229 18.76 -15.62 -7.24
N ILE A 230 19.48 -15.36 -6.15
CA ILE A 230 20.15 -16.41 -5.36
C ILE A 230 19.73 -16.28 -3.91
N TYR A 231 19.31 -17.39 -3.33
CA TYR A 231 19.06 -17.53 -1.91
C TYR A 231 19.94 -18.64 -1.32
N ARG A 232 20.61 -18.35 -0.20
CA ARG A 232 21.31 -19.35 0.61
C ARG A 232 20.63 -19.44 1.97
N ASN A 233 20.14 -20.62 2.31
CA ASN A 233 19.44 -20.85 3.57
C ASN A 233 20.43 -20.87 4.75
N SER A 234 20.42 -19.86 5.61
CA SER A 234 21.33 -19.76 6.76
C SER A 234 21.12 -20.84 7.85
N VAL A 235 20.06 -21.66 7.76
CA VAL A 235 19.79 -22.75 8.71
C VAL A 235 20.83 -23.87 8.63
N TYR A 236 21.45 -24.09 7.46
CA TYR A 236 22.43 -25.15 7.25
C TYR A 236 23.87 -24.63 7.36
N LYS A 237 24.76 -25.42 7.98
CA LYS A 237 26.19 -25.09 8.15
C LYS A 237 26.93 -24.89 6.81
N ASN A 238 26.48 -25.59 5.75
CA ASN A 238 26.96 -25.45 4.38
C ASN A 238 25.77 -25.36 3.41
N PRO A 239 25.17 -24.17 3.23
CA PRO A 239 23.92 -24.07 2.52
C PRO A 239 24.11 -24.10 1.01
N SER A 240 23.42 -25.03 0.36
CA SER A 240 23.36 -25.07 -1.10
C SER A 240 22.60 -23.85 -1.64
N PRO A 241 23.13 -23.14 -2.64
CA PRO A 241 22.42 -22.03 -3.25
C PRO A 241 21.17 -22.52 -3.99
N GLN A 242 20.07 -21.83 -3.76
CA GLN A 242 18.81 -21.98 -4.47
C GLN A 242 18.59 -20.78 -5.38
N TYR A 243 17.90 -21.01 -6.50
CA TYR A 243 17.72 -20.04 -7.57
C TYR A 243 16.25 -19.82 -7.87
N SER A 244 15.93 -18.57 -8.22
CA SER A 244 14.59 -18.18 -8.66
C SER A 244 14.37 -18.44 -10.15
N GLN A 245 13.11 -18.38 -10.57
CA GLN A 245 12.73 -18.47 -11.98
C GLN A 245 13.28 -17.29 -12.80
N GLN A 246 13.38 -16.10 -12.20
CA GLN A 246 13.94 -14.92 -12.87
C GLN A 246 15.41 -15.13 -13.27
N PHE A 247 16.17 -15.84 -12.44
CA PHE A 247 17.56 -16.16 -12.76
C PHE A 247 17.67 -17.16 -13.92
N LEU A 248 16.76 -18.13 -14.00
CA LEU A 248 16.69 -19.06 -15.14
C LEU A 248 16.40 -18.30 -16.45
N ASP A 249 15.40 -17.42 -16.45
CA ASP A 249 15.04 -16.63 -17.64
C ASP A 249 16.18 -15.70 -18.07
N HIS A 250 16.90 -15.13 -17.10
CA HIS A 250 18.10 -14.32 -17.36
C HIS A 250 19.21 -15.15 -18.01
N ILE A 251 19.52 -16.34 -17.48
CA ILE A 251 20.52 -17.24 -18.09
C ILE A 251 20.13 -17.63 -19.51
N ILE A 252 18.87 -17.96 -19.76
CA ILE A 252 18.39 -18.32 -21.11
C ILE A 252 18.60 -17.14 -22.05
N LYS A 253 18.15 -15.94 -21.66
CA LYS A 253 18.33 -14.70 -22.44
C LYS A 253 19.79 -14.42 -22.77
N MET A 254 20.69 -14.66 -21.82
CA MET A 254 22.12 -14.46 -22.01
C MET A 254 22.77 -15.54 -22.87
N THR A 255 22.30 -16.78 -22.79
CA THR A 255 22.80 -17.90 -23.60
C THR A 255 22.37 -17.80 -25.07
N THR A 256 21.23 -17.16 -25.36
CA THR A 256 20.78 -16.90 -26.73
C THR A 256 21.65 -15.86 -27.46
N LYS A 257 22.38 -15.00 -26.73
CA LYS A 257 23.31 -14.03 -27.36
C LYS A 257 24.58 -14.75 -27.80
N LYS A 258 24.90 -14.69 -29.11
CA LYS A 258 26.15 -15.23 -29.66
C LYS A 258 27.38 -14.70 -28.89
N ASP A 259 28.34 -15.59 -28.64
CA ASP A 259 29.62 -15.37 -27.94
C ASP A 259 29.58 -14.93 -26.47
N TYR A 260 28.39 -14.81 -25.85
CA TYR A 260 28.30 -14.35 -24.46
C TYR A 260 28.87 -15.35 -23.45
N LEU A 261 28.59 -16.64 -23.65
CA LEU A 261 29.08 -17.73 -22.79
C LEU A 261 30.61 -17.83 -22.83
N GLN A 262 31.20 -17.64 -24.01
CA GLN A 262 32.64 -17.76 -24.24
C GLN A 262 33.41 -16.61 -23.58
N LYS A 263 32.89 -15.39 -23.68
CA LYS A 263 33.41 -14.22 -22.93
C LYS A 263 33.35 -14.40 -21.42
N CYS A 264 32.29 -15.00 -20.89
CA CYS A 264 32.18 -15.29 -19.46
C CYS A 264 33.25 -16.31 -19.02
N ILE A 265 33.47 -17.35 -19.82
CA ILE A 265 34.48 -18.39 -19.55
C ILE A 265 35.90 -17.81 -19.59
N GLU A 266 36.22 -16.98 -20.58
CA GLU A 266 37.52 -16.32 -20.71
C GLU A 266 37.81 -15.38 -19.53
N ALA A 267 36.83 -14.56 -19.14
CA ALA A 267 36.95 -13.70 -17.96
C ALA A 267 37.14 -14.50 -16.66
N TYR A 268 36.53 -15.68 -16.56
CA TYR A 268 36.69 -16.56 -15.41
C TYR A 268 38.08 -17.24 -15.37
N LYS A 269 38.65 -17.58 -16.54
CA LYS A 269 40.01 -18.14 -16.64
C LYS A 269 41.09 -17.15 -16.21
N GLN A 270 40.88 -15.85 -16.45
CA GLN A 270 41.85 -14.79 -16.08
C GLN A 270 41.77 -14.34 -14.62
N ARG A 271 40.90 -14.94 -13.80
CA ARG A 271 40.84 -14.64 -12.37
C ARG A 271 42.14 -15.06 -11.66
N PRO A 272 42.74 -14.21 -10.79
CA PRO A 272 43.83 -14.66 -9.92
C PRO A 272 43.32 -15.78 -9.00
N LYS A 273 43.94 -16.96 -9.08
CA LYS A 273 43.65 -18.08 -8.16
C LYS A 273 44.03 -17.64 -6.75
N SER A 274 43.05 -17.33 -5.92
CA SER A 274 43.26 -17.01 -4.51
C SER A 274 43.69 -18.27 -3.74
N VAL A 275 44.99 -18.32 -3.41
CA VAL A 275 45.67 -19.01 -2.30
C VAL A 275 44.87 -20.13 -1.60
N ALA A 276 45.13 -21.36 -2.00
CA ALA A 276 44.80 -22.56 -1.24
C ALA A 276 46.05 -23.45 -1.13
N GLN A 277 47.10 -22.93 -0.49
CA GLN A 277 48.31 -23.66 -0.08
C GLN A 277 49.11 -22.75 0.87
N LYS A 278 48.68 -22.66 2.13
CA LYS A 278 49.49 -22.12 3.25
C LYS A 278 48.89 -22.60 4.58
N THR A 279 48.85 -23.92 4.78
CA THR A 279 48.57 -24.53 6.10
C THR A 279 49.12 -25.96 6.20
N ILE A 280 50.32 -26.22 5.66
CA ILE A 280 51.03 -27.49 5.97
C ILE A 280 52.48 -27.24 6.41
N ASP A 281 53.18 -26.22 5.91
CA ASP A 281 54.56 -25.95 6.37
C ASP A 281 54.63 -24.77 7.36
N LYS A 282 54.26 -25.02 8.61
CA LYS A 282 54.94 -24.48 9.80
C LYS A 282 54.76 -25.47 10.94
N THR A 283 55.84 -26.23 11.18
CA THR A 283 56.37 -26.63 12.50
C THR A 283 55.71 -25.98 13.69
#